data_AF-A0A0G0X8K2-F1
#
_entry.id   AF-A0A0G0X8K2-F1
#
_cell.length_a   1.000
_cell.length_b   1.000
_cell.length_c   1.000
_cell.angle_alpha   90.00
_cell.angle_beta   90.00
_cell.angle_gamma   90.00
#
_symmetry.space_group_name_H-M   'P 1'
#
loop_
_entity.id
_entity.type
_entity.pdbx_description
1 polymer ?
#
loop_
_entity_poly.entity_id
_entity_poly.type
_entity_poly.pdbx_seq_one_letter_code
_entity_poly.pdbx_strand_id
1 'polypeptide(L)'
;MRPRANANLRLAVDKAKEANMPKDNIERAINKGLGVASDGQSYEEVIYEGYGPSGAAFIVKAVTDNKNRTVAEIRSMFSRLGGSLGGAGSTSYIFGQDPENPSFTVEVGDPETAGKLERLHEELDAHDDVQEVYSNFSVVVN
;
A
#
# COMPACT_ATOMS: atom_id res chain seq x y z
N MET A 1 -35.15 6.35 2.51
CA MET A 1 -34.59 6.91 3.75
C MET A 1 -33.08 6.87 3.63
N ARG A 2 -32.39 8.02 3.52
CA ARG A 2 -30.91 8.09 3.48
C ARG A 2 -30.41 8.60 4.83
N PRO A 3 -29.87 7.72 5.70
CA PRO A 3 -29.06 8.17 6.82
C PRO A 3 -27.80 7.32 6.98
N ARG A 4 -26.66 7.90 6.59
CA ARG A 4 -25.38 7.93 7.32
C ARG A 4 -24.34 8.44 6.32
N ALA A 5 -24.15 9.75 6.32
CA ALA A 5 -22.89 10.31 5.86
C ALA A 5 -21.80 9.61 6.70
N ASN A 6 -21.08 8.71 6.04
CA ASN A 6 -20.04 7.90 6.66
C ASN A 6 -18.99 8.89 7.19
N ALA A 7 -18.82 8.99 8.52
CA ALA A 7 -17.91 9.96 9.13
C ALA A 7 -16.49 9.82 8.57
N ASN A 8 -16.12 8.60 8.16
CA ASN A 8 -14.86 8.26 7.50
C ASN A 8 -14.72 8.89 6.11
N LEU A 9 -15.81 8.96 5.31
CA LEU A 9 -15.79 9.63 4.01
C LEU A 9 -15.56 11.13 4.15
N ARG A 10 -16.18 11.74 5.17
CA ARG A 10 -16.00 13.16 5.45
C ARG A 10 -14.56 13.44 5.92
N LEU A 11 -14.01 12.63 6.82
CA LEU A 11 -12.62 12.73 7.26
C LEU A 11 -11.61 12.50 6.13
N ALA A 12 -11.86 11.54 5.22
CA ALA A 12 -11.02 11.29 4.06
C ALA A 12 -11.05 12.47 3.06
N VAL A 13 -12.23 13.06 2.83
CA VAL A 13 -12.37 14.26 1.97
C VAL A 13 -11.71 15.48 2.60
N ASP A 14 -11.82 15.64 3.92
CA ASP A 14 -11.21 16.76 4.63
C ASP A 14 -9.67 16.65 4.62
N LYS A 15 -9.11 15.44 4.86
CA LYS A 15 -7.66 15.17 4.70
C LYS A 15 -7.16 15.37 3.27
N ALA A 16 -7.93 14.93 2.28
CA ALA A 16 -7.57 15.08 0.87
C ALA A 16 -7.52 16.55 0.41
N LYS A 17 -8.41 17.40 0.95
CA LYS A 17 -8.39 18.84 0.72
C LYS A 17 -7.22 19.52 1.42
N GLU A 18 -6.86 19.09 2.64
CA GLU A 18 -5.68 19.60 3.36
C GLU A 18 -4.37 19.26 2.62
N ALA A 19 -4.31 18.11 1.94
CA ALA A 19 -3.15 17.69 1.14
C ALA A 19 -3.05 18.33 -0.26
N ASN A 20 -3.91 19.29 -0.59
CA ASN A 20 -3.92 20.00 -1.87
C ASN A 20 -4.06 19.09 -3.11
N MET A 21 -4.74 17.94 -2.97
CA MET A 21 -4.93 17.02 -4.08
C MET A 21 -5.85 17.61 -5.16
N PRO A 22 -5.53 17.42 -6.46
CA PRO A 22 -6.41 17.78 -7.56
C PRO A 22 -7.81 17.17 -7.40
N LYS A 23 -8.84 17.94 -7.72
CA LYS A 23 -10.25 17.59 -7.50
C LYS A 23 -10.62 16.22 -8.11
N ASP A 24 -10.06 15.88 -9.26
CA ASP A 24 -10.31 14.61 -9.95
C ASP A 24 -9.78 13.40 -9.17
N ASN A 25 -8.68 13.55 -8.42
CA ASN A 25 -8.15 12.49 -7.55
C ASN A 25 -9.03 12.28 -6.32
N ILE A 26 -9.66 13.35 -5.81
CA ILE A 26 -10.61 13.27 -4.70
C ILE A 26 -11.87 12.52 -5.14
N GLU A 27 -12.40 12.83 -6.33
CA GLU A 27 -13.58 12.16 -6.87
C GLU A 27 -13.31 10.67 -7.15
N ARG A 28 -12.12 10.31 -7.68
CA ARG A 28 -11.69 8.90 -7.80
C ARG A 28 -11.61 8.21 -6.45
N ALA A 29 -11.01 8.83 -5.44
CA ALA A 29 -10.89 8.27 -4.09
C ALA A 29 -12.25 8.03 -3.42
N ILE A 30 -13.21 8.94 -3.60
CA ILE A 30 -14.59 8.78 -3.12
C ILE A 30 -15.28 7.61 -3.83
N ASN A 31 -15.17 7.52 -5.15
CA ASN A 31 -15.79 6.46 -5.95
C ASN A 31 -15.22 5.07 -5.60
N LYS A 32 -13.91 4.98 -5.39
CA LYS A 32 -13.20 3.81 -4.88
C LYS A 32 -13.75 3.37 -3.51
N GLY A 33 -13.90 4.32 -2.57
CA GLY A 33 -14.45 4.04 -1.24
C GLY A 33 -15.95 3.71 -1.21
N LEU A 34 -16.71 4.04 -2.26
CA LEU A 34 -18.11 3.67 -2.42
C LEU A 34 -18.31 2.36 -3.20
N GLY A 35 -17.23 1.78 -3.75
CA GLY A 35 -17.30 0.61 -4.63
C GLY A 35 -18.04 0.87 -5.95
N VAL A 36 -18.21 2.15 -6.32
CA VAL A 36 -18.92 2.55 -7.54
C VAL A 36 -17.88 3.01 -8.56
N ALA A 37 -17.50 2.14 -9.50
CA ALA A 37 -16.83 2.61 -10.70
C ALA A 37 -17.87 3.18 -11.66
N SER A 38 -17.51 4.26 -12.35
CA SER A 38 -18.24 4.66 -13.55
C SER A 38 -17.93 3.63 -14.66
N ASP A 39 -18.93 3.24 -15.44
CA ASP A 39 -18.84 2.30 -16.58
C ASP A 39 -18.72 0.78 -16.30
N GLY A 40 -19.22 0.27 -15.17
CA GLY A 40 -19.40 -1.18 -14.97
C GLY A 40 -18.10 -1.95 -14.69
N GLN A 41 -17.01 -1.25 -14.43
CA GLN A 41 -15.80 -1.83 -13.83
C GLN A 41 -16.07 -2.13 -12.35
N SER A 42 -15.65 -3.29 -11.87
CA SER A 42 -15.69 -3.63 -10.44
C SER A 42 -14.33 -3.37 -9.82
N TYR A 43 -14.28 -2.61 -8.73
CA TYR A 43 -13.08 -2.53 -7.90
C TYR A 43 -12.99 -3.79 -7.03
N GLU A 44 -11.82 -4.40 -6.98
CA GLU A 44 -11.50 -5.57 -6.16
C GLU A 44 -10.42 -5.22 -5.14
N GLU A 45 -10.60 -5.71 -3.91
CA GLU A 45 -9.56 -5.71 -2.89
C GLU A 45 -8.53 -6.83 -3.17
N VAL A 46 -7.25 -6.48 -3.14
CA VAL A 46 -6.14 -7.41 -3.38
C VAL A 46 -5.04 -7.15 -2.38
N ILE A 47 -4.43 -8.23 -1.87
CA ILE A 47 -3.25 -8.18 -1.02
C ILE A 47 -2.07 -8.73 -1.82
N TYR A 48 -0.99 -7.95 -1.86
CA TYR A 48 0.28 -8.34 -2.42
C TYR A 48 1.31 -8.49 -1.29
N GLU A 49 2.14 -9.51 -1.38
CA GLU A 49 3.15 -9.85 -0.38
C GLU A 49 4.50 -9.94 -1.06
N GLY A 50 5.56 -9.46 -0.42
CA GLY A 50 6.88 -9.45 -1.02
C GLY A 50 7.98 -9.13 -0.03
N TYR A 51 9.22 -9.32 -0.48
CA TYR A 51 10.42 -9.03 0.28
C TYR A 51 11.21 -7.93 -0.41
N GLY A 52 11.57 -6.89 0.31
CA GLY A 52 12.56 -5.90 -0.10
C GLY A 52 14.00 -6.38 0.14
N PRO A 53 15.00 -5.49 -0.07
CA PRO A 53 16.38 -5.73 0.33
C PRO A 53 16.52 -6.23 1.77
N SER A 54 17.56 -7.02 2.02
CA SER A 54 17.85 -7.61 3.34
C SER A 54 16.73 -8.49 3.93
N GLY A 55 15.76 -8.90 3.12
CA GLY A 55 14.66 -9.76 3.56
C GLY A 55 13.59 -9.03 4.37
N ALA A 56 13.55 -7.70 4.31
CA ALA A 56 12.44 -6.93 4.89
C ALA A 56 11.12 -7.34 4.22
N ALA A 57 10.16 -7.79 5.00
CA ALA A 57 8.86 -8.22 4.52
C ALA A 57 7.92 -7.03 4.31
N PHE A 58 7.06 -7.13 3.30
CA PHE A 58 6.03 -6.15 2.97
C PHE A 58 4.66 -6.84 2.80
N ILE A 59 3.61 -6.15 3.24
CA ILE A 59 2.22 -6.39 2.85
C ILE A 59 1.70 -5.10 2.20
N VAL A 60 1.15 -5.23 1.00
CA VAL A 60 0.58 -4.11 0.24
C VAL A 60 -0.90 -4.40 -0.01
N LYS A 61 -1.78 -3.65 0.63
CA LYS A 61 -3.22 -3.74 0.42
C LYS A 61 -3.63 -2.74 -0.66
N ALA A 62 -4.27 -3.23 -1.70
CA ALA A 62 -4.71 -2.44 -2.84
C ALA A 62 -6.18 -2.66 -3.13
N VAL A 63 -6.79 -1.66 -3.75
CA VAL A 63 -8.12 -1.74 -4.35
C VAL A 63 -7.97 -1.29 -5.80
N THR A 64 -8.33 -2.15 -6.75
CA THR A 64 -8.01 -1.94 -8.18
C THR A 64 -9.12 -2.46 -9.09
N ASP A 65 -9.27 -1.84 -10.24
CA ASP A 65 -10.12 -2.28 -11.35
C ASP A 65 -9.37 -3.22 -12.33
N ASN A 66 -8.06 -3.38 -12.17
CA ASN A 66 -7.23 -4.20 -13.05
C ASN A 66 -6.04 -4.81 -12.29
N LYS A 67 -6.26 -6.02 -11.75
CA LYS A 67 -5.26 -6.77 -10.97
C LYS A 67 -3.96 -7.03 -11.70
N ASN A 68 -4.03 -7.22 -13.02
CA ASN A 68 -2.86 -7.52 -13.85
C ASN A 68 -1.97 -6.29 -14.06
N ARG A 69 -2.58 -5.10 -14.20
CA ARG A 69 -1.85 -3.82 -14.23
C ARG A 69 -1.16 -3.59 -12.90
N THR A 70 -1.93 -3.58 -11.81
CA THR A 70 -1.44 -3.28 -10.46
C THR A 70 -0.34 -4.24 -10.03
N VAL A 71 -0.49 -5.55 -10.25
CA VAL A 71 0.56 -6.53 -9.89
C VAL A 71 1.84 -6.35 -10.72
N ALA A 72 1.74 -5.93 -11.98
CA ALA A 72 2.91 -5.69 -12.82
C ALA A 72 3.69 -4.46 -12.36
N GLU A 73 2.99 -3.38 -12.01
CA GLU A 73 3.56 -2.14 -11.47
C GLU A 73 4.22 -2.39 -10.11
N ILE A 74 3.52 -3.02 -9.16
CA ILE A 74 4.06 -3.40 -7.85
C ILE A 74 5.29 -4.30 -8.01
N ARG A 75 5.22 -5.34 -8.85
CA ARG A 75 6.38 -6.21 -9.11
C ARG A 75 7.58 -5.42 -9.64
N SER A 76 7.34 -4.46 -10.53
CA SER A 76 8.40 -3.61 -11.08
C SER A 76 9.09 -2.76 -9.99
N MET A 77 8.33 -2.19 -9.06
CA MET A 77 8.86 -1.43 -7.92
C MET A 77 9.77 -2.30 -7.04
N PHE A 78 9.28 -3.49 -6.63
CA PHE A 78 10.08 -4.45 -5.87
C PHE A 78 11.38 -4.80 -6.61
N SER A 79 11.30 -5.20 -7.88
CA SER A 79 12.48 -5.61 -8.66
C SER A 79 13.49 -4.49 -8.86
N ARG A 80 13.05 -3.25 -9.11
CA ARG A 80 13.94 -2.10 -9.29
C ARG A 80 14.70 -1.73 -8.02
N LEU A 81 14.11 -1.97 -6.86
CA LEU A 81 14.68 -1.61 -5.56
C LEU A 81 15.33 -2.79 -4.82
N GLY A 82 15.59 -3.90 -5.51
CA GLY A 82 16.34 -5.03 -4.96
C GLY A 82 15.51 -6.01 -4.12
N GLY A 83 14.19 -6.02 -4.33
CA GLY A 83 13.25 -6.96 -3.75
C GLY A 83 12.58 -7.88 -4.77
N SER A 84 11.64 -8.69 -4.30
CA SER A 84 10.79 -9.54 -5.13
C SER A 84 9.38 -9.67 -4.56
N LEU A 85 8.40 -9.73 -5.45
CA LEU A 85 7.02 -10.02 -5.07
C LEU A 85 6.86 -11.54 -4.88
N GLY A 86 6.33 -11.93 -3.73
CA GLY A 86 6.05 -13.31 -3.36
C GLY A 86 4.64 -13.77 -3.75
N GLY A 87 4.35 -15.03 -3.44
CA GLY A 87 2.99 -15.57 -3.49
C GLY A 87 2.19 -15.18 -2.24
N ALA A 88 0.89 -15.44 -2.29
CA ALA A 88 0.02 -15.31 -1.11
C ALA A 88 0.53 -16.17 0.04
N GLY A 89 0.56 -15.61 1.26
CA GLY A 89 1.08 -16.23 2.47
C GLY A 89 2.60 -16.19 2.62
N SER A 90 3.34 -15.53 1.72
CA SER A 90 4.80 -15.48 1.79
C SER A 90 5.35 -14.64 2.94
N THR A 91 4.62 -13.61 3.39
CA THR A 91 5.01 -12.73 4.50
C THR A 91 3.93 -12.63 5.58
N SER A 92 2.69 -13.03 5.29
CA SER A 92 1.53 -12.92 6.19
C SER A 92 1.77 -13.44 7.61
N TYR A 93 2.55 -14.50 7.77
CA TYR A 93 2.85 -15.08 9.08
C TYR A 93 3.68 -14.15 9.99
N ILE A 94 4.35 -13.14 9.43
CA ILE A 94 5.16 -12.15 10.17
C ILE A 94 4.25 -11.14 10.85
N PHE A 95 3.17 -10.73 10.18
CA PHE A 95 2.32 -9.60 10.57
C PHE A 95 1.15 -10.01 11.48
N GLY A 96 0.76 -11.29 11.51
CA GLY A 96 -0.31 -11.76 12.39
C GLY A 96 -1.66 -11.07 12.12
N GLN A 97 -2.45 -10.79 13.17
CA GLN A 97 -3.74 -10.09 13.05
C GLN A 97 -3.60 -8.57 12.95
N ASP A 98 -2.51 -8.01 13.48
CA ASP A 98 -2.25 -6.58 13.52
C ASP A 98 -1.00 -6.26 12.69
N PRO A 99 -1.16 -5.89 11.41
CA PRO A 99 -0.03 -5.69 10.50
C PRO A 99 0.81 -4.46 10.81
N GLU A 100 0.39 -3.57 11.72
CA GLU A 100 1.24 -2.48 12.22
C GLU A 100 2.26 -2.97 13.25
N ASN A 101 2.01 -4.12 13.86
CA ASN A 101 2.84 -4.71 14.92
C ASN A 101 3.39 -6.08 14.49
N PRO A 102 4.40 -6.13 13.61
CA PRO A 102 4.98 -7.38 13.14
C PRO A 102 5.64 -8.16 14.29
N SER A 103 5.65 -9.49 14.17
CA SER A 103 6.17 -10.42 15.18
C SER A 103 7.67 -10.30 15.40
N PHE A 104 8.41 -9.80 14.40
CA PHE A 104 9.82 -9.45 14.50
C PHE A 104 10.17 -8.40 13.45
N THR A 105 11.23 -7.66 13.72
CA THR A 105 11.72 -6.55 12.89
C THR A 105 13.08 -6.88 12.29
N VAL A 106 13.32 -6.41 11.06
CA VAL A 106 14.62 -6.43 10.38
C VAL A 106 15.31 -5.10 10.62
N GLU A 107 16.37 -5.10 11.43
CA GLU A 107 17.19 -3.92 11.66
C GLU A 107 18.14 -3.69 10.48
N VAL A 108 18.13 -2.48 9.92
CA VAL A 108 18.89 -2.09 8.74
C VAL A 108 19.83 -0.94 9.10
N GLY A 109 21.12 -1.25 9.21
CA GLY A 109 22.16 -0.27 9.54
C GLY A 109 22.97 0.26 8.35
N ASP A 110 22.84 -0.37 7.19
CA ASP A 110 23.48 0.09 5.96
C ASP A 110 22.64 1.19 5.29
N PRO A 111 23.17 2.42 5.12
CA PRO A 111 22.42 3.55 4.58
C PRO A 111 21.91 3.33 3.15
N GLU A 112 22.65 2.58 2.33
CA GLU A 112 22.22 2.28 0.96
C GLU A 112 20.97 1.38 0.95
N THR A 113 20.99 0.34 1.77
CA THR A 113 19.86 -0.58 1.94
C THR A 113 18.65 0.12 2.56
N ALA A 114 18.87 0.93 3.60
CA ALA A 114 17.82 1.72 4.23
C ALA A 114 17.13 2.64 3.21
N GLY A 115 17.91 3.38 2.42
CA GLY A 115 17.36 4.26 1.38
C GLY A 115 16.58 3.53 0.30
N LYS A 116 16.96 2.30 -0.07
CA LYS A 116 16.18 1.47 -1.01
C LYS A 116 14.86 1.01 -0.41
N LEU A 117 14.84 0.64 0.86
CA LEU A 117 13.63 0.19 1.57
C LEU A 117 12.65 1.32 1.80
N GLU A 118 13.13 2.48 2.25
CA GLU A 118 12.32 3.69 2.41
C GLU A 118 11.72 4.12 1.07
N ARG A 119 12.52 4.14 0.01
CA ARG A 119 12.03 4.47 -1.33
C ARG A 119 11.01 3.45 -1.84
N LEU A 120 11.19 2.16 -1.55
CA LEU A 120 10.21 1.13 -1.94
C LEU A 120 8.89 1.36 -1.21
N HIS A 121 8.94 1.65 0.08
CA HIS A 121 7.76 1.97 0.86
C HIS A 121 7.05 3.22 0.31
N GLU A 122 7.79 4.30 0.04
CA GLU A 122 7.25 5.54 -0.50
C GLU A 122 6.61 5.34 -1.89
N GLU A 123 7.29 4.64 -2.80
CA GLU A 123 6.75 4.39 -4.15
C GLU A 123 5.51 3.49 -4.13
N LEU A 124 5.44 2.52 -3.22
CA LEU A 124 4.25 1.69 -3.02
C LEU A 124 3.09 2.50 -2.43
N ASP A 125 3.35 3.35 -1.43
CA ASP A 125 2.33 4.17 -0.77
C ASP A 125 1.76 5.25 -1.71
N ALA A 126 2.60 5.79 -2.59
CA ALA A 126 2.21 6.77 -3.60
C ALA A 126 1.43 6.16 -4.79
N HIS A 127 1.28 4.84 -4.86
CA HIS A 127 0.61 4.18 -5.98
C HIS A 127 -0.93 4.31 -5.88
N ASP A 128 -1.58 4.80 -6.94
CA ASP A 128 -3.03 5.07 -7.00
C ASP A 128 -3.94 3.92 -6.52
N ASP A 129 -3.55 2.67 -6.82
CA ASP A 129 -4.32 1.49 -6.42
C ASP A 129 -4.07 1.06 -4.97
N VAL A 130 -2.94 1.45 -4.37
CA VAL A 130 -2.55 1.05 -3.00
C VAL A 130 -3.33 1.87 -1.98
N GLN A 131 -3.70 1.23 -0.87
CA GLN A 131 -4.42 1.85 0.24
C GLN A 131 -3.59 1.84 1.51
N GLU A 132 -2.86 0.75 1.76
CA GLU A 132 -2.02 0.60 2.94
C GLU A 132 -0.77 -0.22 2.57
N VAL A 133 0.37 0.19 3.12
CA VAL A 133 1.64 -0.53 3.03
C VAL A 133 2.11 -0.82 4.45
N TYR A 134 2.45 -2.07 4.72
CA TYR A 134 3.06 -2.50 5.97
C TYR A 134 4.41 -3.12 5.68
N SER A 135 5.36 -2.91 6.58
CA SER A 135 6.68 -3.51 6.49
C SER A 135 7.22 -3.85 7.87
N ASN A 136 8.21 -4.73 7.94
CA ASN A 136 8.83 -5.11 9.20
C ASN A 136 10.28 -4.63 9.33
N PHE A 137 10.70 -3.56 8.65
CA PHE A 137 12.06 -3.04 8.80
C PHE A 137 12.13 -1.86 9.78
N SER A 138 13.29 -1.70 10.41
CA SER A 138 13.65 -0.56 11.25
C SER A 138 15.03 -0.07 10.82
N VAL A 139 15.19 1.24 10.63
CA VAL A 139 16.47 1.84 10.27
C VAL A 139 17.23 2.19 11.54
N VAL A 140 18.43 1.63 11.69
CA VAL A 140 19.32 1.93 12.82
C VAL A 140 20.46 2.83 12.35
N VAL A 141 20.51 4.04 12.91
CA VAL A 141 21.64 4.95 12.72
C VAL A 141 22.64 4.66 13.84
N ASN A 142 23.78 4.06 13.48
CA ASN A 142 24.91 3.91 14.40
C ASN A 142 25.73 5.20 14.49
#